data_AF-A0A257H0U6-F1
#
_entry.id   AF-A0A257H0U6-F1
#
_cell.length_a   1.000
_cell.length_b   1.000
_cell.length_c   1.000
_cell.angle_alpha   90.00
_cell.angle_beta   90.00
_cell.angle_gamma   90.00
#
_symmetry.space_group_name_H-M   'P 1'
#
loop_
_entity.id
_entity.type
_entity.pdbx_description
1 polymer ?
#
loop_
_entity_poly.entity_id
_entity_poly.type
_entity_poly.pdbx_seq_one_letter_code
_entity_poly.pdbx_strand_id
1 'polypeptide(L)'
;METLKEEIAATAARLVVEEGLEYGAAKRRALKQLGLPERTALPDNALLELQVEDYIALFCADTQPQELRALRRLALDWMERLQAFRPYVAGAVWHGTATRRSDVFLQLFCDDSKSAEIRLIDLGVR
;
A
#
# COMPACT_ATOMS: atom_id res chain seq x y z
N MET A 1 10.75 19.86 15.89
CA MET A 1 9.52 19.73 15.07
C MET A 1 9.73 18.75 13.93
N GLU A 2 10.88 18.78 13.25
CA GLU A 2 11.28 17.78 12.25
C GLU A 2 11.36 16.37 12.86
N THR A 3 12.00 16.25 14.03
CA THR A 3 12.13 15.00 14.80
C THR A 3 10.81 14.33 15.19
N LEU A 4 9.77 15.12 15.50
CA LEU A 4 8.46 14.56 15.87
C LEU A 4 7.74 13.98 14.65
N LYS A 5 7.84 14.64 13.50
CA LYS A 5 7.28 14.13 12.24
C LYS A 5 7.99 12.85 11.80
N GLU A 6 9.30 12.78 11.98
CA GLU A 6 10.10 11.58 11.76
C GLU A 6 9.65 10.43 12.68
N GLU A 7 9.45 10.69 13.97
CA GLU A 7 8.99 9.66 14.92
C GLU A 7 7.57 9.14 14.59
N ILE A 8 6.66 10.04 14.20
CA ILE A 8 5.32 9.66 13.72
C ILE A 8 5.45 8.84 12.43
N ALA A 9 6.31 9.25 11.49
CA ALA A 9 6.50 8.56 10.22
C ALA A 9 7.12 7.17 10.41
N ALA A 10 8.14 7.02 11.26
CA ALA A 10 8.76 5.74 11.60
C ALA A 10 7.74 4.79 12.27
N THR A 11 6.96 5.32 13.22
CA THR A 11 5.90 4.53 13.88
C THR A 11 4.82 4.11 12.88
N ALA A 12 4.41 5.01 12.00
CA ALA A 12 3.43 4.71 10.96
C ALA A 12 3.97 3.71 9.93
N ALA A 13 5.24 3.81 9.53
CA ALA A 13 5.88 2.90 8.58
C ALA A 13 5.83 1.46 9.06
N ARG A 14 6.12 1.24 10.35
CA ARG A 14 5.95 -0.08 10.98
C ARG A 14 4.52 -0.59 10.85
N LEU A 15 3.51 0.25 11.08
CA LEU A 15 2.10 -0.15 10.95
C LEU A 15 1.70 -0.46 9.49
N VAL A 16 2.27 0.26 8.52
CA VAL A 16 2.09 -0.05 7.09
C VAL A 16 2.67 -1.43 6.79
N VAL A 17 3.92 -1.68 7.21
CA VAL A 17 4.66 -2.90 6.86
C VAL A 17 4.12 -4.15 7.59
N GLU A 18 3.92 -4.06 8.90
CA GLU A 18 3.57 -5.21 9.74
C GLU A 18 2.07 -5.51 9.74
N GLU A 19 1.24 -4.48 9.60
CA GLU A 19 -0.23 -4.58 9.69
C GLU A 19 -0.97 -4.32 8.38
N GLY A 20 -0.29 -3.87 7.33
CA GLY A 20 -0.92 -3.58 6.02
C GLY A 20 -1.80 -2.34 6.04
N LEU A 21 -1.59 -1.40 6.97
CA LEU A 21 -2.43 -0.20 7.04
C LEU A 21 -2.14 0.80 5.92
N GLU A 22 -3.20 1.38 5.37
CA GLU A 22 -3.11 2.56 4.50
C GLU A 22 -2.47 3.76 5.23
N TYR A 23 -1.73 4.60 4.50
CA TYR A 23 -0.90 5.66 5.07
C TYR A 23 -1.66 6.60 6.02
N GLY A 24 -2.88 7.01 5.66
CA GLY A 24 -3.70 7.88 6.49
C GLY A 24 -4.15 7.21 7.80
N ALA A 25 -4.49 5.92 7.76
CA ALA A 25 -4.84 5.14 8.95
C ALA A 25 -3.61 4.89 9.83
N ALA A 26 -2.47 4.54 9.22
CA ALA A 26 -1.20 4.34 9.90
C ALA A 26 -0.75 5.60 10.64
N LYS A 27 -0.77 6.78 10.01
CA LYS A 27 -0.44 8.06 10.65
C LYS A 27 -1.32 8.38 11.86
N ARG A 28 -2.64 8.21 11.73
CA ARG A 28 -3.58 8.45 12.83
C ARG A 28 -3.38 7.47 13.99
N ARG A 29 -3.09 6.19 13.68
CA ARG A 29 -2.80 5.18 14.71
C ARG A 29 -1.44 5.41 15.37
N ALA A 30 -0.45 5.89 14.63
CA ALA A 30 0.85 6.29 15.17
C ALA A 30 0.71 7.43 16.20
N LEU A 31 -0.09 8.47 15.92
CA LEU A 31 -0.39 9.52 16.91
C LEU A 31 -0.92 8.93 18.23
N LYS A 32 -1.87 8.00 18.13
CA LYS A 32 -2.45 7.34 19.31
C LYS A 32 -1.41 6.50 20.07
N GLN A 33 -0.55 5.76 19.36
CA GLN A 33 0.51 4.97 19.99
C GLN A 33 1.56 5.83 20.69
N LEU A 34 1.85 7.02 20.15
CA LEU A 34 2.79 7.98 20.72
C LEU A 34 2.17 8.89 21.80
N GLY A 35 0.88 8.73 22.12
CA GLY A 35 0.19 9.57 23.10
C GLY A 35 0.04 11.03 22.67
N LEU A 36 0.07 11.31 21.37
CA LEU A 36 0.02 12.67 20.82
C LEU A 36 -1.43 13.14 20.61
N PRO A 37 -1.71 14.45 20.75
CA PRO A 37 -3.03 15.01 20.46
C PRO A 37 -3.48 14.76 19.02
N GLU A 38 -4.79 14.58 18.78
CA GLU A 38 -5.33 14.32 17.43
C GLU A 38 -5.07 15.44 16.42
N ARG A 39 -4.89 16.67 16.90
CA ARG A 39 -4.59 17.85 16.07
C ARG A 39 -3.10 18.03 15.77
N THR A 40 -2.26 17.08 16.19
CA THR A 40 -0.82 17.09 15.89
C THR A 40 -0.59 17.08 14.38
N ALA A 41 0.32 17.93 13.90
CA ALA A 41 0.67 17.98 12.49
C ALA A 41 1.29 16.64 12.03
N LEU A 42 0.69 16.03 11.02
CA LEU A 42 1.15 14.77 10.46
C LEU A 42 2.34 14.96 9.50
N PRO A 43 3.20 13.94 9.34
CA PRO A 43 4.17 13.90 8.25
C PRO A 43 3.44 13.84 6.90
N ASP A 44 4.09 14.31 5.84
CA ASP A 44 3.60 14.12 4.47
C ASP A 44 3.81 12.66 4.02
N ASN A 45 3.37 12.34 2.80
CA ASN A 45 3.48 10.97 2.30
C ASN A 45 4.91 10.62 1.87
N ALA A 46 5.70 11.60 1.43
CA ALA A 46 7.09 11.37 1.01
C ALA A 46 7.96 10.94 2.20
N LEU A 47 7.82 11.60 3.35
CA LEU A 47 8.54 11.21 4.56
C LEU A 47 8.10 9.83 5.07
N LEU A 48 6.80 9.51 4.99
CA LEU A 48 6.32 8.18 5.36
C LEU A 48 6.85 7.10 4.40
N GLU A 49 6.87 7.36 3.10
CA GLU A 49 7.38 6.42 2.10
C GLU A 49 8.86 6.12 2.33
N LEU A 50 9.69 7.14 2.59
CA LEU A 50 11.09 6.95 2.97
C LEU A 50 11.23 6.06 4.22
N GLN A 51 10.43 6.31 5.26
CA GLN A 51 10.47 5.49 6.47
C GLN A 51 9.97 4.05 6.25
N VAL A 52 9.05 3.82 5.30
CA VAL A 52 8.63 2.48 4.89
C VAL A 52 9.77 1.75 4.21
N GLU A 53 10.47 2.41 3.28
CA GLU A 53 11.65 1.86 2.60
C GLU A 53 12.76 1.49 3.59
N ASP A 54 13.09 2.40 4.52
CA ASP A 54 14.09 2.18 5.57
C ASP A 54 13.70 0.99 6.47
N TYR A 55 12.44 0.92 6.89
CA TYR A 55 11.94 -0.17 7.72
C TYR A 55 12.03 -1.52 7.00
N ILE A 56 11.66 -1.58 5.72
CA ILE A 56 11.78 -2.79 4.90
C ILE A 56 13.25 -3.19 4.76
N ALA A 57 14.13 -2.24 4.47
CA ALA A 57 15.56 -2.52 4.32
C ALA A 57 16.19 -3.05 5.62
N LEU A 58 15.71 -2.58 6.78
CA LEU A 58 16.25 -2.98 8.08
C LEU A 58 15.68 -4.31 8.58
N PHE A 59 14.38 -4.55 8.41
CA PHE A 59 13.68 -5.67 9.07
C PHE A 59 13.12 -6.73 8.11
N CYS A 60 13.04 -6.44 6.80
CA CYS A 60 12.38 -7.32 5.82
C CYS A 60 13.23 -7.57 4.57
N ALA A 61 14.53 -7.24 4.58
CA ALA A 61 15.40 -7.33 3.40
C ALA A 61 15.42 -8.73 2.77
N ASP A 62 15.39 -9.78 3.60
CA ASP A 62 15.50 -11.17 3.14
C ASP A 62 14.18 -11.77 2.65
N THR A 63 13.03 -11.18 3.02
CA THR A 63 11.69 -11.74 2.75
C THR A 63 10.88 -10.90 1.76
N GLN A 64 11.03 -9.57 1.81
CA GLN A 64 10.22 -8.65 1.01
C GLN A 64 10.42 -8.84 -0.51
N PRO A 65 11.63 -9.10 -1.04
CA PRO A 65 11.80 -9.28 -2.48
C PRO A 65 11.01 -10.46 -3.06
N GLN A 66 10.86 -11.56 -2.32
CA GLN A 66 10.07 -12.71 -2.77
C GLN A 66 8.57 -12.44 -2.62
N GLU A 67 8.15 -11.77 -1.54
CA GLU A 67 6.76 -11.33 -1.34
C GLU A 67 6.29 -10.38 -2.44
N LEU A 68 7.07 -9.33 -2.73
CA LEU A 68 6.80 -8.38 -3.81
C LEU A 68 6.70 -9.07 -5.17
N ARG A 69 7.59 -10.04 -5.44
CA ARG A 69 7.54 -10.80 -6.69
C ARG A 69 6.26 -11.63 -6.78
N ALA A 70 5.81 -12.24 -5.69
CA ALA A 70 4.56 -12.99 -5.67
C ALA A 70 3.36 -12.07 -5.95
N LEU A 71 3.31 -10.90 -5.31
CA LEU A 71 2.23 -9.92 -5.52
C LEU A 71 2.25 -9.34 -6.93
N ARG A 72 3.42 -9.06 -7.51
CA ARG A 72 3.54 -8.59 -8.91
C ARG A 72 3.06 -9.63 -9.92
N ARG A 73 3.33 -10.92 -9.68
CA ARG A 73 2.79 -12.00 -10.51
C ARG A 73 1.26 -12.07 -10.41
N LEU A 74 0.72 -12.01 -9.19
CA LEU A 74 -0.73 -11.97 -8.99
C LEU A 74 -1.36 -10.76 -9.68
N ALA A 75 -0.74 -9.58 -9.57
CA ALA A 75 -1.21 -8.36 -10.25
C ALA A 75 -1.22 -8.56 -11.77
N LEU A 76 -0.16 -9.13 -12.33
CA LEU A 76 -0.08 -9.41 -13.77
C LEU A 76 -1.19 -10.36 -14.24
N ASP A 77 -1.42 -11.47 -13.52
CA ASP A 77 -2.49 -12.42 -13.85
C ASP A 77 -3.87 -11.74 -13.91
N TRP A 78 -4.13 -10.81 -12.98
CA TRP A 78 -5.37 -10.03 -12.98
C TRP A 78 -5.42 -8.97 -14.07
N MET A 79 -4.31 -8.29 -14.35
CA MET A 79 -4.20 -7.33 -15.44
C MET A 79 -4.48 -7.99 -16.79
N GLU A 80 -4.00 -9.22 -17.01
CA GLU A 80 -4.30 -9.98 -18.23
C GLU A 80 -5.79 -10.35 -18.34
N ARG A 81 -6.40 -10.81 -17.23
CA ARG A 81 -7.85 -11.15 -17.19
C ARG A 81 -8.75 -9.93 -17.46
N LEU A 82 -8.29 -8.75 -17.07
CA LEU A 82 -9.00 -7.48 -17.13
C LEU A 82 -8.48 -6.56 -18.24
N GLN A 83 -7.70 -7.07 -19.20
CA GLN A 83 -7.05 -6.28 -20.25
C GLN A 83 -8.02 -5.34 -21.00
N ALA A 84 -9.27 -5.77 -21.20
CA ALA A 84 -10.31 -4.97 -21.84
C ALA A 84 -10.58 -3.61 -21.14
N PHE A 85 -10.26 -3.51 -19.85
CA PHE A 85 -10.42 -2.32 -19.02
C PHE A 85 -9.10 -1.59 -18.75
N ARG A 86 -8.07 -1.79 -19.60
CA ARG A 86 -6.80 -1.04 -19.57
C ARG A 86 -6.22 -0.90 -18.15
N PRO A 87 -5.91 -2.02 -17.49
CA PRO A 87 -5.59 -2.03 -16.07
C PRO A 87 -4.20 -1.45 -15.80
N TYR A 88 -4.06 -0.69 -14.71
CA TYR A 88 -2.79 -0.19 -14.21
C TYR A 88 -2.60 -0.59 -12.74
N VAL A 89 -1.43 -1.12 -12.42
CA VAL A 89 -1.06 -1.41 -11.03
C VAL A 89 -0.68 -0.11 -10.31
N ALA A 90 -1.13 0.02 -9.07
CA ALA A 90 -0.86 1.17 -8.21
C ALA A 90 -0.47 0.71 -6.80
N GLY A 91 -0.20 1.68 -5.92
CA GLY A 91 0.11 1.42 -4.51
C GLY A 91 1.41 0.64 -4.33
N ALA A 92 1.57 -0.01 -3.17
CA ALA A 92 2.83 -0.59 -2.72
C ALA A 92 3.46 -1.59 -3.72
N VAL A 93 2.63 -2.30 -4.50
CA VAL A 93 3.10 -3.26 -5.53
C VAL A 93 3.82 -2.55 -6.67
N TRP A 94 3.31 -1.39 -7.09
CA TRP A 94 3.95 -0.53 -8.07
C TRP A 94 5.22 0.11 -7.49
N HIS A 95 5.09 0.77 -6.33
CA HIS A 95 6.19 1.47 -5.65
C HIS A 95 7.35 0.53 -5.24
N GLY A 96 7.10 -0.77 -5.10
CA GLY A 96 8.13 -1.75 -4.73
C GLY A 96 8.32 -1.95 -3.24
N THR A 97 7.42 -1.38 -2.42
CA THR A 97 7.41 -1.48 -0.96
C THR A 97 6.40 -2.50 -0.43
N ALA A 98 5.68 -3.21 -1.32
CA ALA A 98 4.70 -4.20 -0.88
C ALA A 98 5.34 -5.35 -0.09
N THR A 99 4.65 -5.77 0.97
CA THR A 99 4.93 -6.98 1.75
C THR A 99 3.75 -7.94 1.63
N ARG A 100 3.83 -9.13 2.23
CA ARG A 100 2.71 -10.10 2.27
C ARG A 100 1.39 -9.55 2.85
N ARG A 101 1.42 -8.39 3.53
CA ARG A 101 0.25 -7.72 4.11
C ARG A 101 -0.34 -6.65 3.19
N SER A 102 0.33 -6.33 2.08
CA SER A 102 -0.14 -5.33 1.13
C SER A 102 -1.18 -5.90 0.19
N ASP A 103 -2.22 -5.10 -0.08
CA ASP A 103 -3.20 -5.39 -1.12
C ASP A 103 -2.64 -5.07 -2.51
N VAL A 104 -3.20 -5.73 -3.54
CA VAL A 104 -2.97 -5.40 -4.94
C VAL A 104 -4.02 -4.39 -5.38
N PHE A 105 -3.59 -3.17 -5.69
CA PHE A 105 -4.46 -2.14 -6.24
C PHE A 105 -4.34 -2.11 -7.77
N LEU A 106 -5.45 -2.38 -8.45
CA LEU A 106 -5.60 -2.19 -9.89
C LEU A 106 -6.58 -1.07 -10.17
N GLN A 107 -6.15 -0.09 -10.96
CA GLN A 107 -7.02 0.95 -11.51
C GLN A 107 -7.47 0.52 -12.90
N LEU A 108 -8.77 0.50 -13.13
CA LEU A 108 -9.39 0.11 -14.39
C LEU A 108 -9.95 1.34 -15.09
N PHE A 109 -9.71 1.44 -16.39
CA PHE A 109 -10.19 2.51 -17.25
C PHE A 109 -11.08 1.93 -18.34
N CYS A 110 -12.35 2.31 -18.33
CA CYS A 110 -13.37 1.79 -19.21
C CYS A 110 -14.30 2.94 -19.65
N ASP A 111 -14.88 2.78 -20.84
CA ASP A 111 -15.83 3.77 -21.38
C ASP A 111 -17.20 3.67 -20.68
N ASP A 112 -17.53 2.48 -20.16
CA ASP A 112 -18.67 2.21 -19.27
C ASP A 112 -18.19 1.49 -18.00
N SER A 113 -18.36 2.12 -16.84
CA SER A 113 -17.96 1.55 -15.54
C SER A 113 -18.76 0.31 -15.14
N LYS A 114 -20.00 0.16 -15.65
CA LYS A 114 -20.83 -1.00 -15.29
C LYS A 114 -20.29 -2.29 -15.91
N SER A 115 -19.72 -2.20 -17.13
CA SER A 115 -19.09 -3.33 -17.81
C SER A 115 -17.98 -4.00 -16.99
N ALA A 116 -17.19 -3.22 -16.22
CA ALA A 116 -16.12 -3.75 -15.37
C ALA A 116 -16.69 -4.59 -14.21
N GLU A 117 -17.74 -4.10 -13.56
CA GLU A 117 -18.41 -4.82 -12.46
C GLU A 117 -19.03 -6.14 -12.95
N ILE A 118 -19.74 -6.12 -14.09
CA ILE A 118 -20.35 -7.32 -14.68
C ILE A 118 -19.26 -8.36 -15.00
N ARG A 119 -18.15 -7.93 -15.61
CA ARG A 119 -17.06 -8.85 -15.92
C ARG A 119 -16.42 -9.47 -14.68
N LEU A 120 -16.29 -8.73 -13.58
CA LEU A 120 -15.80 -9.29 -12.31
C LEU A 120 -16.76 -10.35 -11.77
N ILE A 121 -18.08 -10.12 -11.86
CA ILE A 121 -19.10 -11.11 -11.49
C ILE A 121 -19.01 -12.36 -12.37
N ASP A 122 -18.87 -12.21 -13.70
CA ASP A 122 -18.74 -13.32 -14.65
C ASP A 122 -17.48 -14.16 -14.40
N LEU A 123 -16.40 -13.53 -13.92
CA LEU A 123 -15.17 -14.21 -13.50
C LEU A 123 -15.30 -14.89 -12.12
N GLY A 124 -16.46 -14.76 -11.46
CA GLY A 124 -16.73 -15.35 -10.15
C GLY A 124 -16.07 -14.62 -8.98
N VAL A 125 -15.64 -13.36 -9.17
CA VAL A 125 -15.12 -12.50 -8.10
C VAL A 125 -16.29 -12.04 -7.24
N ARG A 126 -16.20 -12.22 -5.92
CA ARG A 126 -17.25 -11.90 -4.95
C ARG A 126 -16.74 -10.94 -3.89
#